data_AF-A0A8T4D0V5-F1
#
_entry.id   AF-A0A8T4D0V5-F1
#
_cell.length_a   1.000
_cell.length_b   1.000
_cell.length_c   1.000
_cell.angle_alpha   90.00
_cell.angle_beta   90.00
_cell.angle_gamma   90.00
#
_symmetry.space_group_name_H-M   'P 1'
#
loop_
_entity.id
_entity.type
_entity.pdbx_description
1 polymer ?
#
loop_
_entity_poly.entity_id
_entity_poly.type
_entity_poly.pdbx_seq_one_letter_code
_entity_poly.pdbx_strand_id
1 'polypeptide(L)'
;MSTTKAAKKTTKTAKKATKKAASKRIRKKEVFERIPEENFFVLADGRRVDHYVTLAHLLEEMEEDIVRHHVNELRHDFANWIQGVFSEEDLAKKIAVVHDPEKMRLIIYRHIIDKHLK
;
A
#
# COMPACT_ATOMS: atom_id res chain seq x y z
N MET A 1 53.01 34.05 4.77
CA MET A 1 52.29 34.09 6.06
C MET A 1 50.98 33.32 5.90
N SER A 2 50.64 32.55 6.93
CA SER A 2 49.40 31.79 7.15
C SER A 2 49.19 30.53 6.30
N THR A 3 49.61 29.42 6.93
CA THR A 3 49.31 28.02 6.67
C THR A 3 48.11 27.53 7.49
N THR A 4 47.25 26.71 6.88
CA THR A 4 46.40 25.66 7.52
C THR A 4 45.86 24.80 6.36
N LYS A 5 46.14 23.51 6.13
CA LYS A 5 46.29 22.25 6.90
C LYS A 5 44.95 21.60 7.34
N ALA A 6 44.80 20.33 6.94
CA ALA A 6 43.92 19.23 7.41
C ALA A 6 42.52 19.08 6.74
N ALA A 7 41.99 17.91 6.33
CA ALA A 7 42.49 16.51 6.35
C ALA A 7 41.63 15.54 5.47
N LYS A 8 42.30 14.58 4.80
CA LYS A 8 42.06 13.09 4.70
C LYS A 8 40.67 12.55 4.23
N LYS A 9 40.53 12.02 3.01
CA LYS A 9 40.72 10.61 2.52
C LYS A 9 40.02 9.45 3.29
N THR A 10 39.00 8.89 2.62
CA THR A 10 38.66 7.45 2.33
C THR A 10 38.66 6.36 3.42
N THR A 11 37.51 5.66 3.55
CA THR A 11 37.30 4.21 3.89
C THR A 11 35.86 3.83 3.46
N LYS A 12 35.56 3.10 2.37
CA LYS A 12 35.59 1.64 2.11
C LYS A 12 35.22 0.73 3.29
N THR A 13 34.04 0.08 3.22
CA THR A 13 33.66 -1.35 3.50
C THR A 13 32.13 -1.45 3.68
N ALA A 14 31.35 -2.43 3.22
CA ALA A 14 31.61 -3.72 2.57
C ALA A 14 30.36 -4.22 1.80
N LYS A 15 30.58 -4.88 0.67
CA LYS A 15 29.63 -5.77 -0.01
C LYS A 15 29.40 -7.04 0.84
N LYS A 16 28.18 -7.58 0.87
CA LYS A 16 27.99 -9.04 0.75
C LYS A 16 26.62 -9.40 0.20
N ALA A 17 26.63 -9.98 -1.00
CA ALA A 17 25.55 -10.72 -1.60
C ALA A 17 25.49 -12.14 -1.02
N THR A 18 24.30 -12.71 -0.79
CA THR A 18 24.09 -14.16 -0.82
C THR A 18 22.63 -14.52 -1.13
N LYS A 19 22.45 -14.92 -2.40
CA LYS A 19 21.62 -15.98 -2.99
C LYS A 19 20.63 -16.80 -2.12
N LYS A 20 19.55 -17.20 -2.82
CA LYS A 20 18.53 -18.26 -2.61
C LYS A 20 17.28 -17.79 -1.84
N ALA A 21 16.06 -18.13 -2.26
CA ALA A 21 15.64 -19.30 -3.01
C ALA A 21 14.56 -19.00 -4.04
N ALA A 22 14.70 -19.60 -5.23
CA ALA A 22 13.58 -19.83 -6.12
C ALA A 22 12.58 -20.75 -5.42
N SER A 23 11.54 -20.17 -4.82
CA SER A 23 10.37 -20.94 -4.41
C SER A 23 9.42 -20.97 -5.59
N LYS A 24 9.61 -21.95 -6.48
CA LYS A 24 8.65 -22.29 -7.53
C LYS A 24 7.42 -22.91 -6.84
N ARG A 25 6.60 -22.06 -6.25
CA ARG A 25 5.39 -22.44 -5.50
C ARG A 25 4.20 -22.21 -6.41
N ILE A 26 3.62 -23.33 -6.84
CA ILE A 26 2.31 -23.55 -7.46
C ILE A 26 1.53 -22.24 -7.66
N ARG A 27 1.55 -21.68 -8.88
CA ARG A 27 0.73 -20.50 -9.20
C ARG A 27 -0.73 -20.97 -9.34
N LYS A 28 -1.45 -21.04 -8.23
CA LYS A 28 -2.88 -20.72 -8.26
C LYS A 28 -2.94 -19.39 -9.00
N LYS A 29 -3.65 -19.35 -10.13
CA LYS A 29 -3.81 -18.17 -11.00
C LYS A 29 -4.01 -16.96 -10.06
N GLU A 30 -3.00 -16.12 -9.88
CA GLU A 30 -3.17 -14.91 -9.09
C GLU A 30 -4.04 -14.01 -9.97
N VAL A 31 -5.32 -13.94 -9.62
CA VAL A 31 -6.34 -13.17 -10.34
C VAL A 31 -6.09 -11.67 -10.15
N PHE A 32 -5.28 -11.30 -9.17
CA PHE A 32 -4.93 -9.93 -8.82
C PHE A 32 -3.53 -9.58 -9.32
N GLU A 33 -3.42 -8.42 -9.94
CA GLU A 33 -2.16 -7.87 -10.39
C GLU A 33 -1.28 -7.51 -9.19
N ARG A 34 0.00 -7.89 -9.23
CA ARG A 34 0.96 -7.52 -8.19
C ARG A 34 1.51 -6.14 -8.48
N ILE A 35 1.36 -5.23 -7.53
CA ILE A 35 1.95 -3.89 -7.62
C ILE A 35 3.39 -3.88 -7.08
N PRO A 36 4.26 -2.99 -7.57
CA PRO A 36 5.57 -2.75 -6.98
C PRO A 36 5.47 -2.30 -5.51
N GLU A 37 6.47 -2.65 -4.68
CA GLU A 37 6.48 -2.31 -3.25
C GLU A 37 6.46 -0.79 -2.97
N GLU A 38 6.93 0.02 -3.93
CA GLU A 38 6.89 1.49 -3.84
C GLU A 38 5.47 2.05 -3.89
N ASN A 39 4.52 1.28 -4.43
CA ASN A 39 3.11 1.65 -4.53
C ASN A 39 2.26 1.08 -3.39
N PHE A 40 2.88 0.39 -2.42
CA PHE A 40 2.16 -0.09 -1.24
C PHE A 40 1.65 1.10 -0.44
N PHE A 41 0.41 1.01 0.03
CA PHE A 41 -0.11 2.00 0.96
C PHE A 41 0.46 1.75 2.34
N VAL A 42 0.86 2.81 3.04
CA VAL A 42 1.38 2.73 4.40
C VAL A 42 0.36 3.35 5.35
N LEU A 43 -0.19 2.53 6.24
CA LEU A 43 -1.12 2.97 7.27
C LEU A 43 -0.39 3.76 8.37
N ALA A 44 -1.15 4.49 9.19
CA ALA A 44 -0.57 5.36 10.22
C ALA A 44 0.13 4.57 11.34
N ASP A 45 -0.23 3.29 11.50
CA ASP A 45 0.38 2.32 12.41
C ASP A 45 1.61 1.60 11.80
N GLY A 46 2.00 1.94 10.56
CA GLY A 46 3.13 1.36 9.86
C GLY A 46 2.83 0.05 9.11
N ARG A 47 1.59 -0.47 9.17
CA ARG A 47 1.20 -1.63 8.35
C ARG A 47 1.22 -1.25 6.87
N ARG A 48 1.67 -2.17 6.02
CA ARG A 48 1.71 -1.99 4.55
C ARG A 48 0.55 -2.73 3.91
N VAL A 49 -0.09 -2.10 2.93
CA VAL A 49 -1.20 -2.65 2.16
C VAL A 49 -0.79 -2.73 0.69
N ASP A 50 -0.80 -3.93 0.15
CA ASP A 50 -0.37 -4.25 -1.21
C ASP A 50 -1.53 -4.22 -2.23
N HIS A 51 -2.77 -4.32 -1.76
CA HIS A 51 -3.94 -4.31 -2.63
C HIS A 51 -5.19 -3.84 -1.88
N TYR A 52 -6.17 -3.30 -2.59
CA TYR A 52 -7.46 -2.93 -2.00
C TYR A 52 -8.24 -4.12 -1.43
N VAL A 53 -7.89 -5.36 -1.80
CA VAL A 53 -8.45 -6.58 -1.19
C VAL A 53 -7.92 -6.72 0.24
N THR A 54 -6.62 -6.55 0.42
CA THR A 54 -5.96 -6.51 1.72
C THR A 54 -6.47 -5.33 2.55
N LEU A 55 -6.73 -4.17 1.93
CA LEU A 55 -7.36 -3.04 2.60
C LEU A 55 -8.72 -3.43 3.21
N ALA A 56 -9.59 -4.11 2.45
CA ALA A 56 -10.89 -4.54 2.95
C ALA A 56 -10.79 -5.50 4.14
N HIS A 57 -9.78 -6.38 4.15
CA HIS A 57 -9.51 -7.24 5.29
C HIS A 57 -9.01 -6.44 6.50
N LEU A 58 -8.10 -5.49 6.29
CA LEU A 58 -7.57 -4.68 7.38
C LEU A 58 -8.60 -3.73 7.98
N LEU A 59 -9.54 -3.19 7.17
CA LEU A 59 -10.62 -2.31 7.63
C LEU A 59 -11.53 -2.95 8.68
N GLU A 60 -11.64 -4.28 8.73
CA GLU A 60 -12.45 -5.00 9.72
C GLU A 60 -11.88 -4.90 11.14
N GLU A 61 -10.56 -4.87 11.27
CA GLU A 61 -9.83 -4.83 12.55
C GLU A 61 -9.13 -3.49 12.77
N MET A 62 -9.37 -2.50 11.90
CA MET A 62 -8.68 -1.22 11.96
C MET A 62 -9.29 -0.33 13.04
N GLU A 63 -8.43 0.22 13.89
CA GLU A 63 -8.83 1.23 14.86
C GLU A 63 -9.35 2.49 14.15
N GLU A 64 -10.42 3.09 14.69
CA GLU A 64 -11.09 4.25 14.09
C GLU A 64 -10.14 5.44 13.91
N ASP A 65 -9.20 5.64 14.83
CA ASP A 65 -8.22 6.73 14.76
C ASP A 65 -7.28 6.59 13.54
N ILE A 66 -6.93 5.35 13.18
CA ILE A 66 -6.12 5.08 11.98
C ILE A 66 -6.93 5.39 10.73
N VAL A 67 -8.21 5.01 10.69
CA VAL A 67 -9.11 5.32 9.56
C VAL A 67 -9.27 6.83 9.41
N ARG A 68 -9.53 7.55 10.51
CA ARG A 68 -9.70 9.02 10.52
C ARG A 68 -8.46 9.79 10.05
N HIS A 69 -7.27 9.21 10.23
CA HIS A 69 -6.03 9.79 9.72
C HIS A 69 -6.02 9.87 8.19
N HIS A 70 -6.51 8.82 7.53
CA HIS A 70 -6.51 8.66 6.07
C HIS A 70 -7.81 9.12 5.40
N VAL A 71 -8.91 9.13 6.16
CA VAL A 71 -10.25 9.47 5.68
C VAL A 71 -10.89 10.49 6.60
N ASN A 72 -11.05 11.72 6.11
CA ASN A 72 -11.72 12.80 6.82
C ASN A 72 -12.44 13.73 5.83
N GLU A 73 -13.04 14.80 6.33
CA GLU A 73 -13.79 15.78 5.52
C GLU A 73 -12.96 16.44 4.40
N LEU A 74 -11.62 16.47 4.55
CA LEU A 74 -10.73 17.15 3.62
C LEU A 74 -9.96 16.20 2.70
N ARG A 75 -9.81 14.93 3.06
CA ARG A 75 -9.02 13.95 2.31
C ARG A 75 -9.61 12.56 2.35
N HIS A 76 -9.39 11.82 1.27
CA HIS A 76 -9.72 10.40 1.20
C HIS A 76 -8.57 9.62 0.56
N ASP A 77 -7.55 9.32 1.36
CA ASP A 77 -6.27 8.79 0.86
C ASP A 77 -6.44 7.39 0.26
N PHE A 78 -7.35 6.56 0.78
CA PHE A 78 -7.67 5.26 0.18
C PHE A 78 -8.27 5.36 -1.23
N ALA A 79 -9.13 6.36 -1.47
CA ALA A 79 -9.75 6.57 -2.78
C ALA A 79 -8.72 7.02 -3.79
N ASN A 80 -7.88 7.99 -3.39
CA ASN A 80 -6.77 8.49 -4.19
C ASN A 80 -5.77 7.38 -4.53
N TRP A 81 -5.44 6.53 -3.56
CA TRP A 81 -4.54 5.38 -3.77
C TRP A 81 -5.14 4.35 -4.72
N ILE A 82 -6.41 3.98 -4.53
CA ILE A 82 -7.10 3.01 -5.40
C ILE A 82 -7.16 3.54 -6.84
N GLN A 83 -7.50 4.81 -7.02
CA GLN A 83 -7.52 5.45 -8.33
C GLN A 83 -6.12 5.52 -8.95
N GLY A 84 -5.12 6.00 -8.21
CA GLY A 84 -3.79 6.26 -8.74
C GLY A 84 -2.97 5.01 -9.03
N VAL A 85 -3.14 3.94 -8.22
CA VAL A 85 -2.33 2.72 -8.33
C VAL A 85 -3.02 1.66 -9.18
N PHE A 86 -4.34 1.50 -9.06
CA PHE A 86 -5.08 0.43 -9.75
C PHE A 86 -5.94 0.95 -10.91
N SER A 87 -6.04 2.28 -11.11
CA SER A 87 -6.93 2.88 -12.10
C SER A 87 -8.41 2.46 -11.95
N GLU A 88 -8.83 2.06 -10.74
CA GLU A 88 -10.21 1.64 -10.46
C GLU A 88 -11.08 2.86 -10.12
N GLU A 89 -11.40 3.67 -11.13
CA GLU A 89 -12.15 4.91 -10.94
C GLU A 89 -13.52 4.71 -10.28
N ASP A 90 -14.27 3.68 -10.69
CA ASP A 90 -15.62 3.44 -10.18
C ASP A 90 -15.59 3.04 -8.71
N LEU A 91 -14.60 2.24 -8.29
CA LEU A 91 -14.42 1.88 -6.89
C LEU A 91 -14.01 3.11 -6.10
N ALA A 92 -13.02 3.86 -6.58
CA ALA A 92 -12.52 5.07 -5.93
C ALA A 92 -13.64 6.10 -5.70
N LYS A 93 -14.47 6.37 -6.72
CA LYS A 93 -15.61 7.31 -6.62
C LYS A 93 -16.63 6.85 -5.56
N LYS A 94 -16.91 5.54 -5.49
CA LYS A 94 -17.88 5.00 -4.52
C LYS A 94 -17.37 5.11 -3.08
N ILE A 95 -16.09 4.85 -2.84
CA ILE A 95 -15.53 4.95 -1.48
C ILE A 95 -15.23 6.39 -1.08
N ALA A 96 -14.91 7.29 -2.02
CA ALA A 96 -14.53 8.68 -1.73
C ALA A 96 -15.55 9.49 -0.89
N VAL A 97 -16.81 9.06 -0.87
CA VAL A 97 -17.91 9.70 -0.12
C VAL A 97 -18.26 8.96 1.17
N VAL A 98 -17.46 7.97 1.59
CA VAL A 98 -17.76 7.06 2.70
C VAL A 98 -16.66 7.13 3.75
N HIS A 99 -17.00 7.63 4.93
CA HIS A 99 -16.07 7.71 6.07
C HIS A 99 -16.16 6.51 7.01
N ASP A 100 -17.21 5.71 6.87
CA ASP A 100 -17.46 4.54 7.69
C ASP A 100 -16.65 3.33 7.18
N PRO A 101 -15.78 2.72 8.01
CA PRO A 101 -14.90 1.64 7.57
C PRO A 101 -15.65 0.37 7.18
N GLU A 102 -16.75 0.05 7.84
CA GLU A 102 -17.56 -1.13 7.52
C GLU A 102 -18.23 -0.97 6.15
N LYS A 103 -18.82 0.20 5.88
CA LYS A 103 -19.39 0.53 4.57
C LYS A 103 -18.32 0.53 3.47
N MET A 104 -17.15 1.10 3.70
CA MET A 104 -16.03 1.04 2.74
C MET A 104 -15.68 -0.41 2.40
N ARG A 105 -15.53 -1.26 3.43
CA ARG A 105 -15.25 -2.69 3.26
C ARG A 105 -16.31 -3.40 2.41
N LEU A 106 -17.60 -3.16 2.67
CA LEU A 106 -18.69 -3.75 1.89
C LEU A 106 -18.66 -3.32 0.42
N ILE A 107 -18.38 -2.04 0.15
CA ILE A 107 -18.25 -1.53 -1.23
C ILE A 107 -17.09 -2.22 -1.96
N ILE A 108 -15.95 -2.38 -1.29
CA ILE A 108 -14.78 -3.04 -1.87
C ILE A 108 -15.09 -4.52 -2.16
N TYR A 109 -15.70 -5.26 -1.22
CA TYR A 109 -16.07 -6.65 -1.48
C TYR A 109 -17.09 -6.79 -2.59
N ARG A 110 -18.08 -5.90 -2.65
CA ARG A 110 -19.04 -5.91 -3.74
C ARG A 110 -18.35 -5.73 -5.10
N HIS A 111 -17.41 -4.80 -5.18
CA HIS A 111 -16.61 -4.57 -6.38
C HIS A 111 -15.79 -5.80 -6.78
N ILE A 112 -15.14 -6.46 -5.82
CA ILE A 112 -14.36 -7.69 -6.07
C ILE A 112 -15.27 -8.80 -6.63
N ILE A 113 -16.45 -9.00 -6.03
CA ILE A 113 -17.42 -10.01 -6.47
C ILE A 113 -17.90 -9.70 -7.89
N ASP A 114 -18.32 -8.46 -8.14
CA ASP A 114 -18.87 -8.06 -9.43
C ASP A 114 -17.82 -8.16 -10.56
N LYS A 115 -16.53 -7.97 -10.25
CA LYS A 115 -15.43 -7.99 -11.24
C LYS A 115 -14.82 -9.37 -11.48
N HIS A 116 -14.80 -10.25 -10.48
CA HIS A 116 -14.00 -11.49 -10.53
C HIS A 116 -14.78 -12.79 -10.30
N LEU A 117 -16.04 -12.72 -9.86
CA LEU A 117 -16.85 -13.89 -9.49
C LEU A 117 -18.19 -14.00 -10.25
N LYS A 118 -18.48 -13.03 -11.14
CA LYS A 118 -19.56 -13.12 -12.14
C LYS A 118 -18.99 -13.50 -13.50
#